data_AF-F6YJY4-F1
#
_entry.id   AF-F6YJY4-F1
#
_cell.length_a   1.000
_cell.length_b   1.000
_cell.length_c   1.000
_cell.angle_alpha   90.00
_cell.angle_beta   90.00
_cell.angle_gamma   90.00
#
_symmetry.space_group_name_H-M   'P 1'
#
loop_
_entity.id
_entity.type
_entity.pdbx_description
1 polymer ?
#
loop_
_entity_poly.entity_id
_entity_poly.type
_entity_poly.pdbx_seq_one_letter_code
_entity_poly.pdbx_strand_id
1 'polypeptide(L)'
;VNQILTLTPQHYSFNIITSNSKNPSKAASAALRILEPARKKLGAVETQRIIECLDECIRRHEVILSMMIILIPSEERLEQFHLALGVDLMTAIKSHKTLSRLLEEAHASNDAEQLPSLQHSVTNSSKNILRMFSKNPAAMTTVRSELAGEVSKKGNYQVREATSMIDGLNELRGILLEKLLTTPAEEIDRTRYLHQVTEREKNNATVIDKLQAQLDTAVDDKEQEMGKRNETIRRLKNDLHQIEQFSEEHIRRTKTEADKQQSADARGSEGKQSKFTSEVNQLKDQLSRMMMEDRETEQHLRKRKFKIETEVENWITKYDQDMGEKQDEYEQIDAVYGEEKKQLSELEEKFSVLEEEYDKIMEERRIAREIKEAKELELSLMMKAAITIQAFFRAYKVRKALKSKAKKGKAGKGKKKNKFKEKGKCSE
;
A
#
# COMPACT_ATOMS: atom_id res chain seq x y z
N VAL A 1 17.46 -0.79 -3.01
CA VAL A 1 18.19 -0.45 -4.24
C VAL A 1 17.95 1.02 -4.52
N ASN A 2 18.71 1.91 -3.86
CA ASN A 2 18.64 3.35 -4.06
C ASN A 2 20.00 3.80 -4.58
N GLN A 3 20.15 3.80 -5.89
CA GLN A 3 21.29 4.43 -6.56
C GLN A 3 20.85 5.81 -7.04
N ILE A 4 21.37 6.81 -6.34
CA ILE A 4 21.41 8.21 -6.74
C ILE A 4 22.20 8.28 -8.05
N LEU A 5 21.50 8.55 -9.16
CA LEU A 5 22.11 8.89 -10.45
C LEU A 5 22.31 10.41 -10.49
N THR A 6 23.41 10.86 -9.88
CA THR A 6 23.96 12.19 -10.12
C THR A 6 24.48 12.25 -11.55
N LEU A 7 23.70 12.86 -12.44
CA LEU A 7 24.14 13.25 -13.78
C LEU A 7 25.22 14.33 -13.64
N THR A 8 26.47 13.92 -13.83
CA THR A 8 27.62 14.82 -13.97
C THR A 8 27.46 15.69 -15.23
N PRO A 9 27.65 17.01 -15.16
CA PRO A 9 27.73 17.83 -16.36
C PRO A 9 28.99 17.45 -17.13
N GLN A 10 28.85 17.02 -18.38
CA GLN A 10 29.98 16.90 -19.29
C GLN A 10 30.61 18.29 -19.45
N HIS A 11 31.81 18.44 -18.88
CA HIS A 11 32.70 19.55 -19.15
C HIS A 11 33.01 19.57 -20.65
N TYR A 12 32.29 20.40 -21.41
CA TYR A 12 32.75 20.83 -22.72
C TYR A 12 33.88 21.83 -22.49
N SER A 13 35.10 21.32 -22.50
CA SER A 13 36.33 22.10 -22.51
C SER A 13 36.38 22.92 -23.79
N PHE A 14 35.91 24.17 -23.74
CA PHE A 14 36.19 25.16 -24.76
C PHE A 14 37.69 25.45 -24.69
N ASN A 15 38.49 24.80 -25.55
CA ASN A 15 39.88 25.16 -25.76
C ASN A 15 39.89 26.55 -26.42
N ILE A 16 39.89 27.59 -25.59
CA ILE A 16 40.25 28.94 -26.01
C ILE A 16 41.72 28.86 -26.40
N ILE A 17 41.98 28.75 -27.71
CA ILE A 17 43.30 28.96 -28.28
C ILE A 17 43.63 30.43 -27.99
N THR A 18 44.33 30.66 -26.89
CA THR A 18 44.93 31.95 -26.56
C THR A 18 46.06 32.19 -27.56
N SER A 19 45.70 32.76 -28.72
CA SER A 19 46.69 33.30 -29.65
C SER A 19 47.52 34.34 -28.91
N ASN A 20 48.82 34.08 -28.83
CA ASN A 20 49.83 34.87 -28.15
C ASN A 20 49.77 36.34 -28.60
N SER A 21 49.03 37.16 -27.85
CA SER A 21 48.76 38.56 -28.13
C SER A 21 49.97 39.40 -27.69
N LYS A 22 50.94 39.57 -28.60
CA LYS A 22 51.89 40.69 -28.50
C LYS A 22 51.06 41.96 -28.54
N ASN A 23 50.94 42.66 -27.41
CA ASN A 23 50.29 43.97 -27.22
C ASN A 23 49.79 44.63 -28.53
N PRO A 24 48.54 44.36 -28.95
CA PRO A 24 48.02 44.82 -30.24
C PRO A 24 47.99 46.34 -30.33
N SER A 25 47.90 47.04 -29.19
CA SER A 25 47.99 48.50 -29.10
C SER A 25 49.36 49.05 -29.56
N LYS A 26 50.48 48.40 -29.19
CA LYS A 26 51.81 48.82 -29.63
C LYS A 26 52.07 48.50 -31.10
N ALA A 27 51.56 47.36 -31.57
CA ALA A 27 51.65 46.97 -32.98
C ALA A 27 50.78 47.85 -33.88
N ALA A 28 49.56 48.19 -33.44
CA ALA A 28 48.66 49.11 -34.14
C ALA A 28 49.24 50.52 -34.19
N SER A 29 49.79 51.03 -33.07
CA SER A 29 50.48 52.32 -33.04
C SER A 29 51.69 52.34 -33.98
N ALA A 30 52.46 51.25 -34.06
CA ALA A 30 53.58 51.15 -34.99
C ALA A 30 53.13 51.03 -36.46
N ALA A 31 52.00 50.38 -36.73
CA ALA A 31 51.45 50.24 -38.07
C ALA A 31 50.82 51.54 -38.59
N LEU A 32 50.21 52.34 -37.70
CA LEU A 32 49.68 53.67 -38.03
C LEU A 32 50.79 54.69 -38.34
N ARG A 33 52.02 54.49 -37.83
CA ARG A 33 53.18 55.33 -38.20
C ARG A 33 53.54 55.27 -39.68
N ILE A 34 53.16 54.23 -40.41
CA ILE A 34 53.34 54.14 -41.87
C ILE A 34 52.51 55.21 -42.59
N LEU A 35 51.45 55.72 -41.94
CA LEU A 35 50.62 56.79 -42.48
C LEU A 35 51.23 58.18 -42.24
N GLU A 36 52.08 58.37 -41.23
CA GLU A 36 52.64 59.69 -40.93
C GLU A 36 53.91 59.96 -41.77
N PRO A 37 54.13 61.21 -42.25
CA PRO A 37 55.37 61.56 -42.93
C PRO A 37 56.57 61.29 -42.03
N ALA A 38 57.59 60.60 -42.54
CA ALA A 38 58.78 60.27 -41.74
C ALA A 38 59.61 61.53 -41.41
N ARG A 39 59.52 62.56 -42.28
CA ARG A 39 60.23 63.83 -42.13
C ARG A 39 59.36 64.83 -41.38
N LYS A 40 59.98 65.58 -40.47
CA LYS A 40 59.32 66.67 -39.72
C LYS A 40 59.72 68.07 -40.20
N LYS A 41 60.67 68.17 -41.14
CA LYS A 41 61.21 69.44 -41.65
C LYS A 41 61.38 69.38 -43.17
N LEU A 42 61.09 70.51 -43.81
CA LEU A 42 61.27 70.70 -45.25
C LEU A 42 62.74 70.99 -45.55
N GLY A 43 63.36 70.16 -46.39
CA GLY A 43 64.78 70.28 -46.75
C GLY A 43 65.05 71.12 -48.00
N ALA A 44 64.07 71.27 -48.90
CA ALA A 44 64.23 71.99 -50.16
C ALA A 44 63.75 73.45 -50.03
N VAL A 45 64.51 74.37 -50.60
CA VAL A 45 64.22 75.82 -50.53
C VAL A 45 62.90 76.15 -51.21
N GLU A 46 62.58 75.46 -52.31
CA GLU A 46 61.32 75.60 -53.05
C GLU A 46 60.12 75.21 -52.18
N THR A 47 60.22 74.11 -51.43
CA THR A 47 59.14 73.64 -50.54
C THR A 47 58.94 74.58 -49.35
N GLN A 48 60.02 75.15 -48.81
CA GLN A 48 59.96 76.19 -47.77
C GLN A 48 59.31 77.47 -48.32
N ARG A 49 59.64 77.89 -49.55
CA ARG A 49 59.02 79.05 -50.20
C ARG A 49 57.52 78.86 -50.44
N ILE A 50 57.08 77.66 -50.80
CA ILE A 50 55.65 77.36 -50.99
C ILE A 50 54.88 77.55 -49.68
N ILE A 51 55.39 77.02 -48.57
CA ILE A 51 54.78 77.22 -47.25
C ILE A 51 54.85 78.68 -46.81
N GLU A 52 55.99 79.36 -46.99
CA GLU A 52 56.12 80.78 -46.64
C GLU A 52 55.17 81.67 -47.45
N CYS A 53 54.95 81.36 -48.74
CA CYS A 53 53.97 82.07 -49.55
C CYS A 53 52.55 81.91 -48.98
N LEU A 54 52.22 80.72 -48.48
CA LEU A 54 50.93 80.46 -47.85
C LEU A 54 50.83 81.11 -46.46
N ASP A 55 51.90 81.10 -45.68
CA ASP A 55 52.00 81.82 -44.40
C ASP A 55 51.86 83.33 -44.59
N GLU A 56 52.49 83.91 -45.61
CA GLU A 56 52.30 85.31 -46.00
C GLU A 56 50.86 85.58 -46.46
N CYS A 57 50.26 84.65 -47.20
CA CYS A 57 48.86 84.76 -47.63
C CYS A 57 47.91 84.78 -46.42
N ILE A 58 48.08 83.86 -45.47
CA ILE A 58 47.32 83.81 -44.22
C ILE A 58 47.51 85.12 -43.45
N ARG A 59 48.74 85.57 -43.25
CA ARG A 59 49.05 86.84 -42.56
C ARG A 59 48.37 88.05 -43.21
N ARG A 60 48.32 88.13 -44.55
CA ARG A 60 47.62 89.21 -45.26
C ARG A 60 46.11 89.15 -45.06
N HIS A 61 45.52 87.96 -45.11
CA HIS A 61 44.09 87.78 -44.88
C HIS A 61 43.69 88.10 -43.43
N GLU A 62 44.52 87.75 -42.45
CA GLU A 62 44.35 88.17 -41.05
C GLU A 62 44.30 89.71 -40.93
N VAL A 63 45.20 90.45 -41.58
CA VAL A 63 45.18 91.92 -41.55
C VAL A 63 43.93 92.49 -42.18
N ILE A 64 43.54 92.00 -43.36
CA ILE A 64 42.32 92.45 -44.04
C ILE A 64 41.11 92.21 -43.14
N LEU A 65 41.06 91.05 -42.49
CA LEU A 65 39.98 90.68 -41.60
C LEU A 65 39.94 91.59 -40.35
N SER A 66 41.09 91.85 -39.73
CA SER A 66 41.19 92.80 -38.62
C SER A 66 40.78 94.21 -39.04
N MET A 67 41.11 94.63 -40.26
CA MET A 67 40.68 95.93 -40.77
C MET A 67 39.15 96.01 -40.84
N MET A 68 38.50 95.00 -41.43
CA MET A 68 37.06 94.97 -41.61
C MET A 68 36.28 94.87 -40.30
N ILE A 69 36.77 94.10 -39.33
CA ILE A 69 36.02 93.78 -38.10
C ILE A 69 36.37 94.72 -36.94
N ILE A 70 37.63 95.13 -36.82
CA ILE A 70 38.13 95.84 -35.63
C ILE A 70 38.35 97.32 -35.91
N LEU A 71 39.08 97.63 -36.99
CA LEU A 71 39.63 98.98 -37.23
C LEU A 71 38.66 99.93 -37.98
N ILE A 72 37.88 99.42 -38.93
CA ILE A 72 36.93 100.23 -39.72
C ILE A 72 35.63 100.56 -38.96
N PRO A 73 35.01 99.62 -38.21
CA PRO A 73 33.66 99.84 -37.66
C PRO A 73 33.56 100.87 -36.52
N SER A 74 34.63 101.17 -35.79
CA SER A 74 34.60 102.11 -34.66
C SER A 74 35.86 102.99 -34.64
N GLU A 75 35.65 104.32 -34.65
CA GLU A 75 36.75 105.29 -34.55
C GLU A 75 37.42 105.30 -33.18
N GLU A 76 36.65 105.11 -32.11
CA GLU A 76 37.18 104.99 -30.74
C GLU A 76 38.13 103.79 -30.61
N ARG A 77 37.79 102.66 -31.22
CA ARG A 77 38.67 101.48 -31.23
C ARG A 77 39.90 101.71 -32.07
N LEU A 78 39.79 102.40 -33.21
CA LEU A 78 40.92 102.71 -34.06
C LEU A 78 41.95 103.60 -33.32
N GLU A 79 41.50 104.57 -32.52
CA GLU A 79 42.38 105.44 -31.73
C GLU A 79 43.16 104.69 -30.63
N GLN A 80 42.63 103.59 -30.11
CA GLN A 80 43.36 102.72 -29.16
C GLN A 80 44.61 102.10 -29.78
N PHE A 81 44.66 101.96 -31.11
CA PHE A 81 45.80 101.44 -31.85
C PHE A 81 46.77 102.54 -32.32
N HIS A 82 46.58 103.80 -31.93
CA HIS A 82 47.40 104.93 -32.42
C HIS A 82 48.91 104.71 -32.19
N LEU A 83 49.30 104.18 -31.03
CA LEU A 83 50.70 103.92 -30.69
C LEU A 83 51.31 102.78 -31.52
N ALA A 84 50.52 101.76 -31.85
CA ALA A 84 50.97 100.59 -32.61
C ALA A 84 51.01 100.86 -34.13
N LEU A 85 49.99 101.54 -34.66
CA LEU A 85 49.84 101.81 -36.09
C LEU A 85 50.70 103.00 -36.56
N GLY A 86 50.83 104.04 -35.73
CA GLY A 86 51.48 105.30 -36.11
C GLY A 86 50.60 106.19 -36.99
N VAL A 87 51.01 107.45 -37.16
CA VAL A 87 50.21 108.52 -37.81
C VAL A 87 49.91 108.22 -39.28
N ASP A 88 50.86 107.68 -40.02
CA ASP A 88 50.71 107.43 -41.46
C ASP A 88 49.73 106.28 -41.74
N LEU A 89 49.82 105.19 -40.97
CA LEU A 89 48.92 104.04 -41.12
C LEU A 89 47.52 104.38 -40.63
N MET A 90 47.42 105.19 -39.57
CA MET A 90 46.15 105.74 -39.07
C MET A 90 45.44 106.57 -40.14
N THR A 91 46.17 107.47 -40.79
CA THR A 91 45.66 108.30 -41.88
C THR A 91 45.22 107.42 -43.06
N ALA A 92 46.02 106.44 -43.44
CA ALA A 92 45.69 105.53 -44.53
C ALA A 92 44.42 104.71 -44.24
N ILE A 93 44.24 104.21 -43.01
CA ILE A 93 43.03 103.47 -42.60
C ILE A 93 41.81 104.39 -42.60
N LYS A 94 41.92 105.63 -42.09
CA LYS A 94 40.82 106.62 -42.13
C LYS A 94 40.41 106.94 -43.57
N SER A 95 41.38 107.17 -44.47
CA SER A 95 41.10 107.35 -45.90
C SER A 95 40.46 106.12 -46.53
N HIS A 96 40.91 104.92 -46.17
CA HIS A 96 40.32 103.66 -46.66
C HIS A 96 38.87 103.47 -46.20
N LYS A 97 38.56 103.84 -44.94
CA LYS A 97 37.20 103.85 -44.41
C LYS A 97 36.29 104.77 -45.23
N THR A 98 36.74 105.99 -45.54
CA THR A 98 35.98 106.91 -46.39
C THR A 98 35.76 106.35 -47.80
N LEU A 99 36.80 105.79 -48.43
CA LEU A 99 36.68 105.16 -49.75
C LEU A 99 35.72 103.96 -49.74
N SER A 100 35.75 103.16 -48.68
CA SER A 100 34.84 102.01 -48.52
C SER A 100 33.40 102.46 -48.34
N ARG A 101 33.15 103.53 -47.57
CA ARG A 101 31.81 104.11 -47.40
C ARG A 101 31.25 104.66 -48.71
N LEU A 102 32.08 105.39 -49.48
CA LEU A 102 31.68 105.88 -50.80
C LEU A 102 31.38 104.72 -51.76
N LEU A 103 32.12 103.61 -51.67
CA LEU A 103 31.89 102.42 -52.49
C LEU A 103 30.56 101.74 -52.14
N GLU A 104 30.24 101.64 -50.85
CA GLU A 104 28.94 101.14 -50.38
C GLU A 104 27.78 102.05 -50.81
N GLU A 105 27.95 103.37 -50.72
CA GLU A 105 26.98 104.36 -51.20
C GLU A 105 26.76 104.24 -52.72
N ALA A 106 27.83 104.12 -53.51
CA ALA A 106 27.76 103.93 -54.96
C ALA A 106 27.12 102.59 -55.38
N HIS A 107 27.34 101.52 -54.59
CA HIS A 107 26.62 100.26 -54.77
C HIS A 107 25.12 100.41 -54.46
N ALA A 108 24.76 101.19 -53.44
CA ALA A 108 23.36 101.41 -53.05
C ALA A 108 22.60 102.33 -54.03
N SER A 109 23.29 103.31 -54.63
CA SER A 109 22.73 104.22 -55.63
C SER A 109 22.74 103.67 -57.07
N ASN A 110 23.38 102.52 -57.30
CA ASN A 110 23.53 101.89 -58.62
C ASN A 110 24.32 102.76 -59.63
N ASP A 111 25.26 103.58 -59.14
CA ASP A 111 26.08 104.49 -59.95
C ASP A 111 27.18 103.73 -60.73
N ALA A 112 26.81 103.16 -61.89
CA ALA A 112 27.67 102.31 -62.70
C ALA A 112 28.95 102.99 -63.23
N GLU A 113 28.98 104.32 -63.35
CA GLU A 113 30.14 105.08 -63.85
C GLU A 113 31.26 105.24 -62.81
N GLN A 114 30.90 105.40 -61.53
CA GLN A 114 31.87 105.62 -60.44
C GLN A 114 32.35 104.32 -59.81
N LEU A 115 31.65 103.21 -60.04
CA LEU A 115 31.93 101.95 -59.39
C LEU A 115 33.32 101.35 -59.72
N PRO A 116 33.79 101.30 -60.98
CA PRO A 116 35.09 100.71 -61.29
C PRO A 116 36.26 101.53 -60.73
N SER A 117 36.15 102.86 -60.75
CA SER A 117 37.21 103.75 -60.25
C SER A 117 37.33 103.68 -58.72
N LEU A 118 36.20 103.53 -58.04
CA LEU A 118 36.15 103.43 -56.58
C LEU A 118 36.58 102.04 -56.09
N GLN A 119 36.20 100.96 -56.79
CA GLN A 119 36.74 99.60 -56.55
C GLN A 119 38.26 99.56 -56.73
N HIS A 120 38.79 100.20 -57.77
CA HIS A 120 40.24 100.30 -57.98
C HIS A 120 40.93 101.09 -56.87
N SER A 121 40.31 102.18 -56.42
CA SER A 121 40.82 103.03 -55.34
C SER A 121 40.83 102.31 -53.99
N VAL A 122 39.75 101.59 -53.64
CA VAL A 122 39.69 100.73 -52.45
C VAL A 122 40.75 99.63 -52.54
N THR A 123 40.88 98.97 -53.69
CA THR A 123 41.89 97.91 -53.91
C THR A 123 43.32 98.43 -53.72
N ASN A 124 43.65 99.59 -54.31
CA ASN A 124 44.98 100.19 -54.17
C ASN A 124 45.25 100.66 -52.74
N SER A 125 44.21 101.17 -52.07
CA SER A 125 44.27 101.55 -50.66
C SER A 125 44.52 100.33 -49.76
N SER A 126 43.81 99.20 -49.97
CA SER A 126 44.08 97.94 -49.27
C SER A 126 45.51 97.43 -49.50
N LYS A 127 45.99 97.46 -50.74
CA LYS A 127 47.38 97.07 -51.08
C LYS A 127 48.41 97.97 -50.40
N ASN A 128 48.15 99.28 -50.35
CA ASN A 128 49.03 100.23 -49.68
C ASN A 128 49.07 99.97 -48.18
N ILE A 129 47.91 99.75 -47.54
CA ILE A 129 47.82 99.43 -46.11
C ILE A 129 48.54 98.12 -45.79
N LEU A 130 48.35 97.07 -46.59
CA LEU A 130 49.09 95.80 -46.44
C LEU A 130 50.61 96.01 -46.55
N ARG A 131 51.07 96.85 -47.48
CA ARG A 131 52.50 97.20 -47.62
C ARG A 131 52.99 97.97 -46.40
N MET A 132 52.20 98.87 -45.83
CA MET A 132 52.56 99.62 -44.62
C MET A 132 52.61 98.69 -43.39
N PHE A 133 51.66 97.76 -43.24
CA PHE A 133 51.70 96.71 -42.21
C PHE A 133 52.92 95.79 -42.37
N SER A 134 53.32 95.44 -43.60
CA SER A 134 54.53 94.63 -43.84
C SER A 134 55.83 95.32 -43.38
N LYS A 135 55.84 96.67 -43.34
CA LYS A 135 56.97 97.48 -42.87
C LYS A 135 56.93 97.75 -41.36
N ASN A 136 55.80 97.49 -40.71
CA ASN A 136 55.62 97.66 -39.26
C ASN A 136 55.16 96.34 -38.59
N PRO A 137 56.12 95.45 -38.24
CA PRO A 137 55.82 94.16 -37.61
C PRO A 137 55.14 94.27 -36.23
N ALA A 138 55.35 95.38 -35.52
CA ALA A 138 54.70 95.63 -34.23
C ALA A 138 53.20 95.84 -34.42
N ALA A 139 52.81 96.70 -35.37
CA ALA A 139 51.41 96.91 -35.74
C ALA A 139 50.71 95.60 -36.16
N MET A 140 51.38 94.80 -36.99
CA MET A 140 50.89 93.50 -37.46
C MET A 140 50.59 92.56 -36.29
N THR A 141 51.49 92.47 -35.32
CA THR A 141 51.36 91.55 -34.17
C THR A 141 50.22 91.99 -33.24
N THR A 142 50.14 93.30 -32.95
CA THR A 142 49.07 93.86 -32.11
C THR A 142 47.69 93.64 -32.71
N VAL A 143 47.52 93.94 -34.00
CA VAL A 143 46.24 93.81 -34.71
C VAL A 143 45.80 92.35 -34.87
N ARG A 144 46.74 91.41 -35.01
CA ARG A 144 46.45 89.97 -35.04
C ARG A 144 46.09 89.40 -33.67
N SER A 145 46.74 89.86 -32.60
CA SER A 145 46.43 89.42 -31.23
C SER A 145 45.01 89.83 -30.84
N GLU A 146 44.61 91.05 -31.19
CA GLU A 146 43.25 91.54 -30.95
C GLU A 146 42.21 90.82 -31.81
N LEU A 147 42.54 90.48 -33.06
CA LEU A 147 41.70 89.61 -33.89
C LEU A 147 41.48 88.24 -33.26
N ALA A 148 42.53 87.59 -32.76
CA ALA A 148 42.39 86.31 -32.06
C ALA A 148 41.50 86.42 -30.80
N GLY A 149 41.56 87.55 -30.10
CA GLY A 149 40.71 87.87 -28.95
C GLY A 149 39.23 88.07 -29.33
N GLU A 150 38.94 88.81 -30.40
CA GLU A 150 37.58 89.04 -30.90
C GLU A 150 36.95 87.79 -31.53
N VAL A 151 37.75 86.98 -32.24
CA VAL A 151 37.31 85.69 -32.80
C VAL A 151 36.96 84.69 -31.69
N SER A 152 37.63 84.76 -30.54
CA SER A 152 37.33 83.92 -29.37
C SER A 152 36.03 84.31 -28.63
N LYS A 153 35.48 85.51 -28.87
CA LYS A 153 34.21 85.93 -28.26
C LYS A 153 33.06 85.21 -28.98
N LYS A 154 32.51 84.17 -28.32
CA LYS A 154 31.34 83.41 -28.80
C LYS A 154 30.18 84.34 -29.18
N GLY A 155 29.73 84.27 -30.43
CA GLY A 155 28.41 84.79 -30.85
C GLY A 155 28.40 85.70 -32.07
N ASN A 156 29.56 86.09 -32.62
CA ASN A 156 29.60 87.06 -33.72
C ASN A 156 29.56 86.36 -35.09
N TYR A 157 28.35 86.14 -35.64
CA TYR A 157 28.15 85.36 -36.88
C TYR A 157 28.88 85.96 -38.10
N GLN A 158 28.99 87.29 -38.15
CA GLN A 158 29.72 88.05 -39.18
C GLN A 158 31.24 87.80 -39.15
N VAL A 159 31.78 87.46 -37.97
CA VAL A 159 33.20 87.11 -37.80
C VAL A 159 33.46 85.68 -38.27
N ARG A 160 32.49 84.77 -38.08
CA ARG A 160 32.64 83.33 -38.38
C ARG A 160 32.76 83.02 -39.87
N GLU A 161 31.94 83.66 -40.71
CA GLU A 161 32.06 83.49 -42.17
C GLU A 161 33.38 84.06 -42.69
N ALA A 162 33.82 85.17 -42.10
CA ALA A 162 35.04 85.85 -42.49
C ALA A 162 36.33 85.16 -41.98
N THR A 163 36.26 84.37 -40.90
CA THR A 163 37.35 83.49 -40.44
C THR A 163 37.44 82.15 -41.16
N SER A 164 36.35 81.67 -41.77
CA SER A 164 36.31 80.39 -42.51
C SER A 164 37.39 80.30 -43.60
N MET A 165 37.67 81.42 -44.27
CA MET A 165 38.76 81.50 -45.26
C MET A 165 40.14 81.28 -44.63
N ILE A 166 40.38 81.83 -43.44
CA ILE A 166 41.65 81.64 -42.70
C ILE A 166 41.76 80.19 -42.22
N ASP A 167 40.67 79.60 -41.73
CA ASP A 167 40.62 78.20 -41.31
C ASP A 167 40.92 77.26 -42.49
N GLY A 168 40.30 77.49 -43.65
CA GLY A 168 40.56 76.72 -44.86
C GLY A 168 42.00 76.89 -45.40
N LEU A 169 42.58 78.09 -45.30
CA LEU A 169 44.00 78.30 -45.63
C LEU A 169 44.95 77.59 -44.66
N ASN A 170 44.61 77.56 -43.36
CA ASN A 170 45.36 76.80 -42.36
C ASN A 170 45.25 75.29 -42.56
N GLU A 171 44.07 74.78 -42.93
CA GLU A 171 43.87 73.38 -43.29
C GLU A 171 44.67 73.01 -44.54
N LEU A 172 44.57 73.82 -45.61
CA LEU A 172 45.35 73.65 -46.83
C LEU A 172 46.86 73.67 -46.53
N ARG A 173 47.30 74.56 -45.63
CA ARG A 173 48.70 74.60 -45.18
C ARG A 173 49.10 73.28 -44.50
N GLY A 174 48.25 72.73 -43.64
CA GLY A 174 48.46 71.43 -43.03
C GLY A 174 48.61 70.31 -44.06
N ILE A 175 47.68 70.24 -45.03
CA ILE A 175 47.67 69.25 -46.10
C ILE A 175 48.93 69.38 -46.99
N LEU A 176 49.26 70.59 -47.41
CA LEU A 176 50.45 70.84 -48.23
C LEU A 176 51.72 70.50 -47.46
N LEU A 177 51.80 70.84 -46.19
CA LEU A 177 52.95 70.49 -45.36
C LEU A 177 53.10 68.96 -45.24
N GLU A 178 52.02 68.22 -44.98
CA GLU A 178 52.04 66.75 -44.96
C GLU A 178 52.52 66.21 -46.32
N LYS A 179 51.92 66.67 -47.43
CA LYS A 179 52.28 66.22 -48.78
C LYS A 179 53.70 66.58 -49.20
N LEU A 180 54.24 67.71 -48.76
CA LEU A 180 55.62 68.13 -49.04
C LEU A 180 56.65 67.42 -48.13
N LEU A 181 56.21 66.90 -46.98
CA LEU A 181 57.04 66.09 -46.09
C LEU A 181 57.07 64.61 -46.48
N THR A 182 56.03 64.13 -47.17
CA THR A 182 55.91 62.75 -47.64
C THR A 182 56.74 62.50 -48.90
N THR A 183 57.56 61.45 -48.90
CA THR A 183 58.30 61.05 -50.09
C THR A 183 57.45 60.18 -51.03
N PRO A 184 57.76 60.12 -52.35
CA PRO A 184 57.04 59.24 -53.28
C PRO A 184 57.05 57.76 -52.86
N ALA A 185 58.15 57.31 -52.25
CA ALA A 185 58.26 55.95 -51.71
C ALA A 185 57.31 55.74 -50.50
N GLU A 186 57.26 56.70 -49.57
CA GLU A 186 56.34 56.68 -48.43
C GLU A 186 54.86 56.66 -48.87
N GLU A 187 54.49 57.42 -49.91
CA GLU A 187 53.12 57.43 -50.44
C GLU A 187 52.75 56.08 -51.08
N ILE A 188 53.68 55.42 -51.79
CA ILE A 188 53.48 54.06 -52.34
C ILE A 188 53.29 53.05 -51.20
N ASP A 189 54.11 53.11 -50.16
CA ASP A 189 54.01 52.20 -49.01
C ASP A 189 52.73 52.44 -48.21
N ARG A 190 52.31 53.69 -48.02
CA ARG A 190 51.02 54.07 -47.42
C ARG A 190 49.85 53.50 -48.22
N THR A 191 49.87 53.67 -49.55
CA THR A 191 48.83 53.15 -50.44
C THR A 191 48.76 51.62 -50.39
N ARG A 192 49.92 50.95 -50.43
CA ARG A 192 50.00 49.48 -50.34
C ARG A 192 49.48 48.98 -48.98
N TYR A 193 49.84 49.64 -47.89
CA TYR A 193 49.38 49.27 -46.55
C TYR A 193 47.86 49.41 -46.44
N LEU A 194 47.29 50.53 -46.89
CA LEU A 194 45.84 50.73 -46.90
C LEU A 194 45.13 49.64 -47.72
N HIS A 195 45.64 49.30 -48.90
CA HIS A 195 45.07 48.23 -49.71
C HIS A 195 45.07 46.88 -48.99
N GLN A 196 46.17 46.50 -48.34
CA GLN A 196 46.23 45.27 -47.55
C GLN A 196 45.27 45.26 -46.37
N VAL A 197 45.08 46.40 -45.71
CA VAL A 197 44.10 46.54 -44.61
C VAL A 197 42.69 46.33 -45.14
N THR A 198 42.33 46.96 -46.27
CA THR A 198 41.02 46.79 -46.90
C THR A 198 40.77 45.35 -47.35
N GLU A 199 41.76 44.67 -47.93
CA GLU A 199 41.62 43.25 -48.29
C GLU A 199 41.41 42.36 -47.05
N ARG A 200 42.16 42.61 -45.97
CA ARG A 200 41.97 41.88 -44.71
C ARG A 200 40.59 42.14 -44.11
N GLU A 201 40.14 43.39 -44.14
CA GLU A 201 38.81 43.76 -43.67
C GLU A 201 37.71 43.04 -44.46
N LYS A 202 37.82 43.02 -45.80
CA LYS A 202 36.90 42.28 -46.66
C LYS A 202 36.90 40.79 -46.36
N ASN A 203 38.07 40.17 -46.23
CA ASN A 203 38.17 38.75 -45.89
C ASN A 203 37.58 38.46 -44.51
N ASN A 204 37.89 39.29 -43.51
CA ASN A 204 37.33 39.16 -42.17
C ASN A 204 35.80 39.31 -42.17
N ALA A 205 35.25 40.26 -42.94
CA ALA A 205 33.80 40.41 -43.11
C ALA A 205 33.16 39.12 -43.65
N THR A 206 33.74 38.50 -44.69
CA THR A 206 33.21 37.23 -45.23
C THR A 206 33.28 36.08 -44.23
N VAL A 207 34.29 36.06 -43.34
CA VAL A 207 34.40 35.05 -42.28
C VAL A 207 33.36 35.29 -41.20
N ILE A 208 33.13 36.55 -40.81
CA ILE A 208 32.09 36.94 -39.87
C ILE A 208 30.72 36.52 -40.39
N ASP A 209 30.39 36.80 -41.66
CA ASP A 209 29.12 36.43 -42.26
C ASP A 209 28.91 34.91 -42.26
N LYS A 210 29.95 34.13 -42.58
CA LYS A 210 29.89 32.66 -42.54
C LYS A 210 29.67 32.13 -41.13
N LEU A 211 30.37 32.68 -40.13
CA LEU A 211 30.22 32.28 -38.74
C LEU A 211 28.85 32.65 -38.19
N GLN A 212 28.31 33.81 -38.58
CA GLN A 212 26.97 34.23 -38.21
C GLN A 212 25.92 33.27 -38.80
N ALA A 213 26.03 32.92 -40.08
CA ALA A 213 25.12 31.96 -40.71
C ALA A 213 25.19 30.56 -40.06
N GLN A 214 26.38 30.10 -39.68
CA GLN A 214 26.55 28.84 -38.96
C GLN A 214 25.93 28.90 -37.55
N LEU A 215 26.07 30.03 -36.87
CA LEU A 215 25.47 30.25 -35.56
C LEU A 215 23.94 30.22 -35.66
N ASP A 216 23.37 30.94 -36.61
CA ASP A 216 21.91 31.01 -36.82
C ASP A 216 21.35 29.61 -37.14
N THR A 217 22.01 28.86 -38.03
CA THR A 217 21.63 27.47 -38.35
C THR A 217 21.67 26.56 -37.10
N ALA A 218 22.73 26.66 -36.30
CA ALA A 218 22.86 25.86 -35.09
C ALA A 218 21.83 26.23 -34.00
N VAL A 219 21.43 27.50 -33.93
CA VAL A 219 20.34 27.96 -33.05
C VAL A 219 19.01 27.40 -33.50
N ASP A 220 18.70 27.48 -34.80
CA ASP A 220 17.46 26.93 -35.38
C ASP A 220 17.35 25.41 -35.18
N ASP A 221 18.42 24.66 -35.45
CA ASP A 221 18.46 23.21 -35.24
C ASP A 221 18.22 22.84 -33.77
N LYS A 222 18.86 23.57 -32.85
CA LYS A 222 18.64 23.40 -31.41
C LYS A 222 17.20 23.68 -31.03
N GLU A 223 16.60 24.75 -31.54
CA GLU A 223 15.23 25.14 -31.23
C GLU A 223 14.21 24.11 -31.75
N GLN A 224 14.42 23.57 -32.96
CA GLN A 224 13.62 22.48 -33.50
C GLN A 224 13.71 21.21 -32.64
N GLU A 225 14.92 20.80 -32.24
CA GLU A 225 15.12 19.62 -31.40
C GLU A 225 14.52 19.80 -30.00
N MET A 226 14.66 21.00 -29.42
CA MET A 226 13.97 21.38 -28.19
C MET A 226 12.45 21.29 -28.34
N GLY A 227 11.90 21.74 -29.46
CA GLY A 227 10.47 21.61 -29.79
C GLY A 227 10.01 20.15 -29.81
N LYS A 228 10.74 19.27 -30.52
CA LYS A 228 10.43 17.82 -30.59
C LYS A 228 10.47 17.15 -29.21
N ARG A 229 11.46 17.48 -28.39
CA ARG A 229 11.60 16.96 -27.02
C ARG A 229 10.47 17.47 -26.12
N ASN A 230 10.15 18.76 -26.18
CA ASN A 230 9.05 19.34 -25.42
C ASN A 230 7.70 18.69 -25.78
N GLU A 231 7.46 18.38 -27.05
CA GLU A 231 6.24 17.69 -27.47
C GLU A 231 6.19 16.24 -26.96
N THR A 232 7.33 15.55 -26.97
CA THR A 232 7.43 14.20 -26.38
C THR A 232 7.19 14.23 -24.87
N ILE A 233 7.74 15.22 -24.17
CA ILE A 233 7.49 15.43 -22.74
C ILE A 233 6.01 15.66 -22.46
N ARG A 234 5.32 16.46 -23.29
CA ARG A 234 3.86 16.69 -23.15
C ARG A 234 3.07 15.40 -23.32
N ARG A 235 3.35 14.61 -24.36
CA ARG A 235 2.70 13.32 -24.58
C ARG A 235 2.90 12.37 -23.40
N LEU A 236 4.15 12.19 -22.96
CA LEU A 236 4.46 11.32 -21.82
C LEU A 236 3.82 11.78 -20.51
N LYS A 237 3.71 13.09 -20.27
CA LYS A 237 2.98 13.62 -19.11
C LYS A 237 1.49 13.30 -19.16
N ASN A 238 0.87 13.40 -20.33
CA ASN A 238 -0.54 13.04 -20.52
C ASN A 238 -0.76 11.54 -20.34
N ASP A 239 0.10 10.71 -20.92
CA ASP A 239 0.02 9.25 -20.80
C ASP A 239 0.20 8.80 -19.34
N LEU A 240 1.17 9.38 -18.63
CA LEU A 240 1.38 9.13 -17.21
C LEU A 240 0.13 9.48 -16.40
N HIS A 241 -0.44 10.66 -16.62
CA HIS A 241 -1.64 11.10 -15.92
C HIS A 241 -2.84 10.18 -16.21
N GLN A 242 -3.01 9.72 -17.44
CA GLN A 242 -4.06 8.76 -17.79
C GLN A 242 -3.84 7.42 -17.08
N ILE A 243 -2.62 6.88 -17.09
CA ILE A 243 -2.29 5.63 -16.41
C ILE A 243 -2.55 5.75 -14.91
N GLU A 244 -2.15 6.84 -14.28
CA GLU A 244 -2.42 7.12 -12.86
C GLU A 244 -3.93 7.10 -12.60
N GLN A 245 -4.72 7.88 -13.35
CA GLN A 245 -6.19 7.91 -13.19
C GLN A 245 -6.85 6.53 -13.38
N PHE A 246 -6.47 5.80 -14.43
CA PHE A 246 -7.03 4.45 -14.68
C PHE A 246 -6.62 3.46 -13.60
N SER A 247 -5.37 3.53 -13.13
CA SER A 247 -4.86 2.64 -12.08
C SER A 247 -5.54 2.91 -10.73
N GLU A 248 -5.70 4.17 -10.35
CA GLU A 248 -6.39 4.57 -9.12
C GLU A 248 -7.85 4.11 -9.14
N GLU A 249 -8.55 4.33 -10.25
CA GLU A 249 -9.94 3.88 -10.40
C GLU A 249 -10.05 2.35 -10.39
N HIS A 250 -9.12 1.64 -11.04
CA HIS A 250 -9.09 0.17 -11.02
C HIS A 250 -8.83 -0.38 -9.62
N ILE A 251 -7.86 0.19 -8.89
CA ILE A 251 -7.56 -0.17 -7.49
C ILE A 251 -8.78 0.09 -6.62
N ARG A 252 -9.42 1.26 -6.77
CA ARG A 252 -10.62 1.64 -6.00
C ARG A 252 -11.76 0.66 -6.24
N ARG A 253 -12.04 0.29 -7.49
CA ARG A 253 -13.08 -0.69 -7.84
C ARG A 253 -12.77 -2.07 -7.27
N THR A 254 -11.55 -2.55 -7.47
CA THR A 254 -11.11 -3.86 -6.97
C THR A 254 -11.23 -3.94 -5.45
N LYS A 255 -10.79 -2.90 -4.74
CA LYS A 255 -10.89 -2.83 -3.29
C LYS A 255 -12.35 -2.82 -2.83
N THR A 256 -13.19 -2.00 -3.44
CA THR A 256 -14.61 -1.92 -3.08
C THR A 256 -15.33 -3.25 -3.29
N GLU A 257 -15.04 -3.95 -4.40
CA GLU A 257 -15.64 -5.26 -4.66
C GLU A 257 -15.13 -6.33 -3.69
N ALA A 258 -13.83 -6.32 -3.38
CA ALA A 258 -13.24 -7.22 -2.38
C ALA A 258 -13.85 -6.99 -0.99
N ASP A 259 -13.99 -5.73 -0.55
CA ASP A 259 -14.61 -5.36 0.74
C ASP A 259 -16.08 -5.80 0.79
N LYS A 260 -16.81 -5.65 -0.33
CA LYS A 260 -18.21 -6.08 -0.43
C LYS A 260 -18.33 -7.61 -0.35
N GLN A 261 -17.46 -8.34 -1.07
CA GLN A 261 -17.42 -9.80 -1.03
C GLN A 261 -17.06 -10.29 0.37
N GLN A 262 -16.03 -9.71 1.00
CA GLN A 262 -15.64 -10.03 2.37
C GLN A 262 -16.79 -9.79 3.36
N SER A 263 -17.52 -8.68 3.23
CA SER A 263 -18.68 -8.38 4.08
C SER A 263 -19.81 -9.39 3.89
N ALA A 264 -20.07 -9.80 2.65
CA ALA A 264 -21.08 -10.82 2.35
C ALA A 264 -20.70 -12.19 2.94
N ASP A 265 -19.44 -12.60 2.79
CA ASP A 265 -18.92 -13.87 3.33
C ASP A 265 -18.91 -13.88 4.85
N ALA A 266 -18.52 -12.76 5.49
CA ALA A 266 -18.58 -12.60 6.94
C ALA A 266 -20.01 -12.78 7.46
N ARG A 267 -20.99 -12.08 6.88
CA ARG A 267 -22.41 -12.23 7.24
C ARG A 267 -22.92 -13.65 7.00
N GLY A 268 -22.51 -14.27 5.88
CA GLY A 268 -22.86 -15.66 5.57
C GLY A 268 -22.30 -16.64 6.60
N SER A 269 -21.06 -16.42 7.05
CA SER A 269 -20.41 -17.22 8.09
C SER A 269 -21.06 -17.03 9.47
N GLU A 270 -21.30 -15.78 9.88
CA GLU A 270 -22.01 -15.45 11.13
C GLU A 270 -23.40 -16.10 11.17
N GLY A 271 -24.13 -16.07 10.06
CA GLY A 271 -25.43 -16.73 9.94
C GLY A 271 -25.35 -18.25 10.13
N LYS A 272 -24.33 -18.92 9.54
CA LYS A 272 -24.10 -20.35 9.75
C LYS A 272 -23.68 -20.68 11.18
N GLN A 273 -22.78 -19.88 11.75
CA GLN A 273 -22.32 -20.05 13.13
C GLN A 273 -23.50 -19.94 14.11
N SER A 274 -24.38 -18.95 13.92
CA SER A 274 -25.58 -18.79 14.74
C SER A 274 -26.52 -20.00 14.63
N LYS A 275 -26.75 -20.51 13.41
CA LYS A 275 -27.56 -21.72 13.18
C LYS A 275 -26.98 -22.95 13.90
N PHE A 276 -25.70 -23.26 13.68
CA PHE A 276 -25.06 -24.41 14.32
C PHE A 276 -24.99 -24.26 15.83
N THR A 277 -24.79 -23.05 16.35
CA THR A 277 -24.83 -22.80 17.80
C THR A 277 -26.22 -23.09 18.37
N SER A 278 -27.28 -22.69 17.66
CA SER A 278 -28.66 -23.03 18.05
C SER A 278 -28.93 -24.53 18.02
N GLU A 279 -28.52 -25.23 16.95
CA GLU A 279 -28.65 -26.69 16.84
C GLU A 279 -27.89 -27.43 17.94
N VAL A 280 -26.66 -27.02 18.25
CA VAL A 280 -25.86 -27.58 19.35
C VAL A 280 -26.58 -27.40 20.69
N ASN A 281 -27.14 -26.22 20.95
CA ASN A 281 -27.88 -25.99 22.19
C ASN A 281 -29.16 -26.84 22.25
N GLN A 282 -29.91 -26.94 21.16
CA GLN A 282 -31.09 -27.81 21.09
C GLN A 282 -30.76 -29.28 21.33
N LEU A 283 -29.67 -29.78 20.74
CA LEU A 283 -29.21 -31.16 20.94
C LEU A 283 -28.75 -31.40 22.38
N LYS A 284 -28.07 -30.43 23.01
CA LYS A 284 -27.73 -30.50 24.44
C LYS A 284 -28.97 -30.57 25.32
N ASP A 285 -29.99 -29.76 25.03
CA ASP A 285 -31.25 -29.77 25.77
C ASP A 285 -32.03 -31.09 25.57
N GLN A 286 -32.01 -31.64 24.35
CA GLN A 286 -32.59 -32.96 24.06
C GLN A 286 -31.86 -34.07 24.83
N LEU A 287 -30.52 -34.08 24.82
CA LEU A 287 -29.72 -35.04 25.56
C LEU A 287 -30.00 -34.95 27.06
N SER A 288 -30.04 -33.73 27.63
CA SER A 288 -30.36 -33.54 29.04
C SER A 288 -31.74 -34.07 29.40
N ARG A 289 -32.75 -33.86 28.54
CA ARG A 289 -34.10 -34.39 28.75
C ARG A 289 -34.13 -35.91 28.74
N MET A 290 -33.50 -36.54 27.74
CA MET A 290 -33.43 -38.01 27.66
C MET A 290 -32.70 -38.59 28.87
N MET A 291 -31.58 -38.01 29.29
CA MET A 291 -30.87 -38.46 30.51
C MET A 291 -31.74 -38.37 31.77
N MET A 292 -32.58 -37.34 31.89
CA MET A 292 -33.52 -37.23 33.01
C MET A 292 -34.62 -38.29 32.94
N GLU A 293 -35.23 -38.48 31.76
CA GLU A 293 -36.26 -39.50 31.53
C GLU A 293 -35.74 -40.92 31.77
N ASP A 294 -34.56 -41.25 31.26
CA ASP A 294 -33.89 -42.53 31.49
C ASP A 294 -33.58 -42.74 32.98
N ARG A 295 -33.14 -41.69 33.68
CA ARG A 295 -32.90 -41.75 35.13
C ARG A 295 -34.19 -42.00 35.91
N GLU A 296 -35.29 -41.34 35.55
CA GLU A 296 -36.59 -41.53 36.19
C GLU A 296 -37.18 -42.92 35.93
N THR A 297 -37.12 -43.40 34.68
CA THR A 297 -37.57 -44.74 34.30
C THR A 297 -36.74 -45.82 34.97
N GLU A 298 -35.42 -45.66 35.02
CA GLU A 298 -34.52 -46.57 35.72
C GLU A 298 -34.82 -46.60 37.22
N GLN A 299 -35.02 -45.45 37.85
CA GLN A 299 -35.38 -45.37 39.27
C GLN A 299 -36.73 -46.06 39.54
N HIS A 300 -37.70 -45.89 38.64
CA HIS A 300 -39.00 -46.55 38.73
C HIS A 300 -38.86 -48.07 38.60
N LEU A 301 -38.05 -48.55 37.65
CA LEU A 301 -37.76 -49.98 37.49
C LEU A 301 -37.03 -50.56 38.70
N ARG A 302 -36.05 -49.86 39.29
CA ARG A 302 -35.40 -50.28 40.54
C ARG A 302 -36.40 -50.41 41.69
N LYS A 303 -37.30 -49.44 41.86
CA LYS A 303 -38.36 -49.50 42.88
C LYS A 303 -39.30 -50.69 42.65
N ARG A 304 -39.70 -50.95 41.41
CA ARG A 304 -40.54 -52.10 41.07
C ARG A 304 -39.83 -53.43 41.32
N LYS A 305 -38.56 -53.53 40.90
CA LYS A 305 -37.70 -54.69 41.15
C LYS A 305 -37.62 -54.99 42.66
N PHE A 306 -37.27 -53.98 43.47
CA PHE A 306 -37.18 -54.14 44.92
C PHE A 306 -38.50 -54.61 45.57
N LYS A 307 -39.65 -54.08 45.13
CA LYS A 307 -40.96 -54.53 45.60
C LYS A 307 -41.20 -56.01 45.30
N ILE A 308 -40.96 -56.44 44.07
CA ILE A 308 -41.13 -57.84 43.66
C ILE A 308 -40.15 -58.74 44.40
N GLU A 309 -38.88 -58.33 44.55
CA GLU A 309 -37.90 -59.07 45.34
C GLU A 309 -38.35 -59.23 46.81
N THR A 310 -38.88 -58.16 47.42
CA THR A 310 -39.44 -58.22 48.78
C THR A 310 -40.67 -59.15 48.84
N GLU A 311 -41.56 -59.12 47.85
CA GLU A 311 -42.71 -60.04 47.77
C GLU A 311 -42.25 -61.49 47.66
N VAL A 312 -41.25 -61.79 46.82
CA VAL A 312 -40.66 -63.13 46.69
C VAL A 312 -40.02 -63.58 48.00
N GLU A 313 -39.26 -62.72 48.67
CA GLU A 313 -38.62 -63.04 49.95
C GLU A 313 -39.65 -63.29 51.06
N ASN A 314 -40.78 -62.56 51.05
CA ASN A 314 -41.91 -62.85 51.92
C ASN A 314 -42.55 -64.21 51.62
N TRP A 315 -42.71 -64.58 50.34
CA TRP A 315 -43.23 -65.89 49.95
C TRP A 315 -42.30 -67.03 50.33
N ILE A 316 -40.98 -66.84 50.19
CA ILE A 316 -39.96 -67.80 50.65
C ILE A 316 -40.07 -67.97 52.17
N THR A 317 -40.07 -66.87 52.92
CA THR A 317 -40.18 -66.91 54.38
C THR A 317 -41.44 -67.64 54.84
N LYS A 318 -42.58 -67.36 54.19
CA LYS A 318 -43.83 -68.06 54.48
C LYS A 318 -43.75 -69.54 54.13
N TYR A 319 -43.19 -69.89 52.98
CA TYR A 319 -43.02 -71.28 52.58
C TYR A 319 -42.12 -72.03 53.56
N ASP A 320 -40.98 -71.45 53.96
CA ASP A 320 -40.05 -72.05 54.92
C ASP A 320 -40.72 -72.24 56.29
N GLN A 321 -41.54 -71.27 56.73
CA GLN A 321 -42.34 -71.39 57.94
C GLN A 321 -43.38 -72.52 57.83
N ASP A 322 -44.23 -72.49 56.79
CA ASP A 322 -45.29 -73.49 56.59
C ASP A 322 -44.69 -74.91 56.45
N MET A 323 -43.55 -75.05 55.76
CA MET A 323 -42.83 -76.32 55.64
C MET A 323 -42.21 -76.76 56.97
N GLY A 324 -41.67 -75.83 57.76
CA GLY A 324 -41.19 -76.09 59.11
C GLY A 324 -42.31 -76.60 60.03
N GLU A 325 -43.46 -75.91 60.05
CA GLU A 325 -44.64 -76.33 60.82
C GLU A 325 -45.13 -77.73 60.40
N LYS A 326 -45.14 -78.02 59.09
CA LYS A 326 -45.52 -79.35 58.58
C LYS A 326 -44.52 -80.43 58.94
N GLN A 327 -43.23 -80.11 58.96
CA GLN A 327 -42.19 -81.02 59.40
C GLN A 327 -42.32 -81.33 60.90
N ASP A 328 -42.57 -80.30 61.73
CA ASP A 328 -42.81 -80.47 63.17
C ASP A 328 -44.06 -81.33 63.44
N GLU A 329 -45.16 -81.10 62.72
CA GLU A 329 -46.36 -81.93 62.78
C GLU A 329 -46.06 -83.39 62.39
N TYR A 330 -45.30 -83.60 61.30
CA TYR A 330 -44.92 -84.92 60.85
C TYR A 330 -44.06 -85.65 61.89
N GLU A 331 -43.05 -84.98 62.44
CA GLU A 331 -42.18 -85.54 63.48
C GLU A 331 -42.97 -85.87 64.76
N GLN A 332 -43.95 -85.04 65.12
CA GLN A 332 -44.84 -85.32 66.25
C GLN A 332 -45.70 -86.57 65.99
N ILE A 333 -46.30 -86.69 64.80
CA ILE A 333 -47.08 -87.88 64.43
C ILE A 333 -46.19 -89.13 64.37
N ASP A 334 -45.00 -89.03 63.78
CA ASP A 334 -44.06 -90.15 63.68
C ASP A 334 -43.58 -90.60 65.07
N ALA A 335 -43.37 -89.67 66.01
CA ALA A 335 -43.09 -89.98 67.40
C ALA A 335 -44.24 -90.75 68.07
N VAL A 336 -45.48 -90.26 67.93
CA VAL A 336 -46.68 -90.94 68.44
C VAL A 336 -46.84 -92.31 67.80
N TYR A 337 -46.70 -92.42 66.48
CA TYR A 337 -46.76 -93.68 65.75
C TYR A 337 -45.68 -94.65 66.25
N GLY A 338 -44.47 -94.16 66.53
CA GLY A 338 -43.39 -94.95 67.12
C GLY A 338 -43.73 -95.48 68.51
N GLU A 339 -44.40 -94.68 69.35
CA GLU A 339 -44.91 -95.11 70.65
C GLU A 339 -46.05 -96.12 70.53
N GLU A 340 -47.07 -95.82 69.72
CA GLU A 340 -48.21 -96.72 69.47
C GLU A 340 -47.74 -98.06 68.89
N LYS A 341 -46.75 -98.05 67.99
CA LYS A 341 -46.16 -99.27 67.43
C LYS A 341 -45.44 -100.09 68.49
N LYS A 342 -44.74 -99.46 69.45
CA LYS A 342 -44.17 -100.16 70.60
C LYS A 342 -45.26 -100.77 71.46
N GLN A 343 -46.29 -99.99 71.80
CA GLN A 343 -47.43 -100.47 72.59
C GLN A 343 -48.15 -101.64 71.91
N LEU A 344 -48.34 -101.56 70.59
CA LEU A 344 -48.92 -102.64 69.80
C LEU A 344 -48.05 -103.89 69.87
N SER A 345 -46.74 -103.77 69.70
CA SER A 345 -45.80 -104.90 69.82
C SER A 345 -45.86 -105.53 71.23
N GLU A 346 -45.94 -104.73 72.29
CA GLU A 346 -46.10 -105.24 73.66
C GLU A 346 -47.44 -105.96 73.85
N LEU A 347 -48.50 -105.46 73.20
CA LEU A 347 -49.83 -106.05 73.30
C LEU A 347 -49.93 -107.35 72.49
N GLU A 348 -49.34 -107.40 71.30
CA GLU A 348 -49.19 -108.61 70.48
C GLU A 348 -48.40 -109.68 71.23
N GLU A 349 -47.32 -109.31 71.92
CA GLU A 349 -46.56 -110.25 72.77
C GLU A 349 -47.42 -110.78 73.92
N LYS A 350 -48.19 -109.91 74.60
CA LYS A 350 -49.16 -110.34 75.64
C LYS A 350 -50.26 -111.24 75.07
N PHE A 351 -50.79 -110.94 73.90
CA PHE A 351 -51.80 -111.77 73.24
C PHE A 351 -51.24 -113.13 72.82
N SER A 352 -50.00 -113.18 72.32
CA SER A 352 -49.31 -114.44 71.99
C SER A 352 -49.19 -115.34 73.23
N VAL A 353 -48.76 -114.78 74.37
CA VAL A 353 -48.72 -115.51 75.65
C VAL A 353 -50.11 -115.98 76.07
N LEU A 354 -51.13 -115.12 75.97
CA LEU A 354 -52.50 -115.47 76.33
C LEU A 354 -53.12 -116.52 75.39
N GLU A 355 -52.77 -116.49 74.11
CA GLU A 355 -53.22 -117.46 73.09
C GLU A 355 -52.63 -118.84 73.39
N GLU A 356 -51.35 -118.92 73.78
CA GLU A 356 -50.76 -120.18 74.27
C GLU A 356 -51.45 -120.70 75.54
N GLU A 357 -51.82 -119.82 76.46
CA GLU A 357 -52.58 -120.20 77.67
C GLU A 357 -54.00 -120.67 77.33
N TYR A 358 -54.68 -119.97 76.41
CA TYR A 358 -56.01 -120.34 75.92
C TYR A 358 -56.01 -121.70 75.24
N ASP A 359 -55.03 -121.96 74.37
CA ASP A 359 -54.88 -123.24 73.68
C ASP A 359 -54.61 -124.38 74.67
N LYS A 360 -53.78 -124.16 75.69
CA LYS A 360 -53.56 -125.13 76.78
C LYS A 360 -54.87 -125.45 77.51
N ILE A 361 -55.68 -124.45 77.86
CA ILE A 361 -56.97 -124.64 78.53
C ILE A 361 -57.98 -125.36 77.62
N MET A 362 -58.02 -125.01 76.34
CA MET A 362 -58.93 -125.63 75.37
C MET A 362 -58.56 -127.08 75.10
N GLU A 363 -57.27 -127.39 75.05
CA GLU A 363 -56.76 -128.76 74.90
C GLU A 363 -56.99 -129.58 76.17
N GLU A 364 -56.79 -129.01 77.36
CA GLU A 364 -57.19 -129.65 78.62
C GLU A 364 -58.70 -129.97 78.67
N ARG A 365 -59.56 -129.05 78.20
CA ARG A 365 -61.01 -129.29 78.08
C ARG A 365 -61.36 -130.32 77.01
N ARG A 366 -60.58 -130.45 75.93
CA ARG A 366 -60.75 -131.49 74.91
C ARG A 366 -60.42 -132.87 75.49
N ILE A 367 -59.26 -133.01 76.13
CA ILE A 367 -58.81 -134.25 76.77
C ILE A 367 -59.78 -134.67 77.88
N ALA A 368 -60.27 -133.74 78.70
CA ALA A 368 -61.25 -134.04 79.75
C ALA A 368 -62.60 -134.54 79.19
N ARG A 369 -63.05 -134.03 78.04
CA ARG A 369 -64.24 -134.53 77.34
C ARG A 369 -64.03 -135.92 76.77
N GLU A 370 -62.90 -136.17 76.10
CA GLU A 370 -62.57 -137.48 75.52
C GLU A 370 -62.46 -138.57 76.60
N ILE A 371 -61.85 -138.27 77.75
CA ILE A 371 -61.78 -139.20 78.90
C ILE A 371 -63.17 -139.50 79.48
N LYS A 372 -64.07 -138.51 79.51
CA LYS A 372 -65.44 -138.68 80.02
C LYS A 372 -66.28 -139.55 79.09
N GLU A 373 -66.19 -139.32 77.78
CA GLU A 373 -66.90 -140.13 76.76
C GLU A 373 -66.39 -141.57 76.73
N ALA A 374 -65.08 -141.80 76.84
CA ALA A 374 -64.51 -143.15 76.91
C ALA A 374 -65.05 -143.95 78.10
N LYS A 375 -65.16 -143.32 79.29
CA LYS A 375 -65.71 -143.95 80.50
C LYS A 375 -67.19 -144.30 80.37
N GLU A 376 -68.00 -143.43 79.74
CA GLU A 376 -69.42 -143.71 79.50
C GLU A 376 -69.61 -144.88 78.53
N LEU A 377 -68.77 -144.99 77.50
CA LEU A 377 -68.85 -146.04 76.51
C LEU A 377 -68.50 -147.42 77.10
N GLU A 378 -67.44 -147.48 77.92
CA GLU A 378 -67.02 -148.68 78.65
C GLU A 378 -68.10 -149.16 79.65
N LEU A 379 -68.70 -148.23 80.40
CA LEU A 379 -69.82 -148.51 81.30
C LEU A 379 -71.02 -149.10 80.53
N SER A 380 -71.31 -148.56 79.34
CA SER A 380 -72.43 -149.04 78.51
C SER A 380 -72.22 -150.48 78.00
N LEU A 381 -70.97 -150.86 77.69
CA LEU A 381 -70.59 -152.19 77.21
C LEU A 381 -70.68 -153.22 78.33
N MET A 382 -70.19 -152.87 79.53
CA MET A 382 -70.29 -153.70 80.73
C MET A 382 -71.75 -153.97 81.11
N MET A 383 -72.63 -152.97 80.97
CA MET A 383 -74.06 -153.11 81.25
C MET A 383 -74.78 -154.02 80.24
N LYS A 384 -74.40 -153.97 78.96
CA LYS A 384 -74.92 -154.87 77.91
C LYS A 384 -74.49 -156.34 78.10
N ALA A 385 -73.26 -156.56 78.54
CA ALA A 385 -72.76 -157.91 78.86
C ALA A 385 -73.52 -158.52 80.05
N ALA A 386 -73.78 -157.74 81.12
CA ALA A 386 -74.52 -158.19 82.29
C ALA A 386 -75.98 -158.59 81.97
N ILE A 387 -76.68 -157.83 81.11
CA ILE A 387 -78.07 -158.13 80.70
C ILE A 387 -78.15 -159.43 79.91
N THR A 388 -77.17 -159.69 79.04
CA THR A 388 -77.14 -160.88 78.17
C THR A 388 -76.92 -162.15 78.98
N ILE A 389 -76.00 -162.13 79.96
CA ILE A 389 -75.74 -163.27 80.85
C ILE A 389 -76.97 -163.57 81.73
N GLN A 390 -77.66 -162.54 82.25
CA GLN A 390 -78.88 -162.71 83.05
C GLN A 390 -80.05 -163.30 82.22
N ALA A 391 -80.16 -162.95 80.94
CA ALA A 391 -81.22 -163.46 80.06
C ALA A 391 -81.06 -164.96 79.75
N PHE A 392 -79.83 -165.42 79.49
CA PHE A 392 -79.58 -166.83 79.16
C PHE A 392 -79.76 -167.76 80.38
N PHE A 393 -79.37 -167.34 81.59
CA PHE A 393 -79.58 -168.14 82.81
C PHE A 393 -81.07 -168.27 83.19
N ARG A 394 -81.86 -167.20 83.03
CA ARG A 394 -83.32 -167.24 83.23
C ARG A 394 -84.01 -168.13 82.20
N ALA A 395 -83.55 -168.13 80.94
CA ALA A 395 -84.12 -168.93 79.86
C ALA A 395 -83.81 -170.45 79.98
N TYR A 396 -82.69 -170.83 80.59
CA TYR A 396 -82.34 -172.23 80.89
C TYR A 396 -83.19 -172.78 82.05
N LYS A 397 -83.38 -172.00 83.13
CA LYS A 397 -84.18 -172.40 84.29
C LYS A 397 -85.66 -172.64 83.95
N VAL A 398 -86.19 -171.90 82.97
CA VAL A 398 -87.59 -172.03 82.48
C VAL A 398 -87.78 -173.23 81.53
N ARG A 399 -86.75 -173.62 80.75
CA ARG A 399 -86.88 -174.69 79.73
C ARG A 399 -86.77 -176.12 80.25
N LYS A 400 -86.27 -176.33 81.48
CA LYS A 400 -86.16 -177.67 82.09
C LYS A 400 -87.42 -178.11 82.85
N ALA A 401 -88.31 -177.18 83.23
CA ALA A 401 -89.39 -177.46 84.19
C ALA A 401 -90.81 -177.61 83.60
N LEU A 402 -91.03 -177.43 82.28
CA LEU A 402 -92.40 -177.43 81.70
C LEU A 402 -92.51 -178.10 80.31
N LYS A 403 -92.05 -179.37 80.18
CA LYS A 403 -92.80 -180.40 79.40
C LYS A 403 -93.92 -181.05 80.25
N SER A 404 -94.11 -180.53 81.47
CA SER A 404 -95.35 -180.45 82.26
C SER A 404 -96.15 -179.18 81.89
N LYS A 405 -97.40 -179.38 81.44
CA LYS A 405 -98.58 -178.49 81.29
C LYS A 405 -98.47 -176.98 80.89
N ALA A 406 -99.10 -176.72 79.74
CA ALA A 406 -100.23 -175.77 79.46
C ALA A 406 -100.02 -174.28 79.04
N LYS A 407 -100.82 -173.94 78.01
CA LYS A 407 -101.46 -172.65 77.61
C LYS A 407 -100.61 -171.43 77.18
N LYS A 408 -101.08 -170.43 76.43
CA LYS A 408 -101.99 -170.22 75.27
C LYS A 408 -102.14 -168.67 75.13
N GLY A 409 -101.90 -168.11 73.94
CA GLY A 409 -102.35 -166.76 73.49
C GLY A 409 -101.50 -165.56 73.92
N LYS A 410 -101.57 -164.36 73.31
CA LYS A 410 -102.31 -163.82 72.15
C LYS A 410 -101.73 -162.39 71.90
N ALA A 411 -101.49 -162.00 70.65
CA ALA A 411 -102.13 -160.89 69.91
C ALA A 411 -101.88 -159.42 70.34
N GLY A 412 -101.66 -158.52 69.35
CA GLY A 412 -101.86 -157.08 69.54
C GLY A 412 -101.34 -156.20 68.37
N LYS A 413 -102.26 -155.47 67.74
CA LYS A 413 -102.11 -154.57 66.57
C LYS A 413 -102.47 -153.15 67.02
N GLY A 414 -101.83 -152.08 66.52
CA GLY A 414 -102.18 -150.71 66.90
C GLY A 414 -101.53 -149.61 66.05
N LYS A 415 -102.28 -148.54 65.82
CA LYS A 415 -102.16 -147.49 64.79
C LYS A 415 -102.49 -146.15 65.47
N LYS A 416 -101.76 -145.03 65.27
CA LYS A 416 -102.31 -143.64 65.15
C LYS A 416 -101.29 -142.48 65.12
N LYS A 417 -101.73 -141.41 64.46
CA LYS A 417 -101.25 -140.02 64.33
C LYS A 417 -101.30 -139.17 65.62
N ASN A 418 -100.42 -138.16 65.72
CA ASN A 418 -100.64 -136.70 66.01
C ASN A 418 -99.24 -136.05 66.23
N LYS A 419 -98.80 -134.92 65.66
CA LYS A 419 -99.21 -133.48 65.67
C LYS A 419 -99.18 -132.77 67.05
N PHE A 420 -98.11 -131.99 67.32
CA PHE A 420 -98.01 -130.58 67.83
C PHE A 420 -96.51 -130.27 68.10
N LYS A 421 -95.87 -129.22 67.53
CA LYS A 421 -95.63 -127.84 68.06
C LYS A 421 -95.00 -127.86 69.47
N GLU A 422 -93.86 -127.23 69.77
CA GLU A 422 -93.60 -125.78 69.74
C GLU A 422 -92.16 -125.45 70.26
N LYS A 423 -91.53 -124.38 69.73
CA LYS A 423 -90.47 -123.44 70.25
C LYS A 423 -89.24 -124.03 70.97
N GLY A 424 -88.00 -123.54 70.81
CA GLY A 424 -87.49 -122.24 70.38
C GLY A 424 -86.43 -121.76 71.39
N LYS A 425 -85.35 -121.14 70.88
CA LYS A 425 -84.26 -120.40 71.60
C LYS A 425 -83.27 -121.28 72.38
N CYS A 426 -81.97 -120.97 72.50
CA CYS A 426 -81.25 -119.69 72.43
C CYS A 426 -79.73 -119.92 72.24
N SER A 427 -79.04 -118.90 71.70
CA SER A 427 -77.60 -118.52 71.91
C SER A 427 -76.53 -119.51 71.38
N GLU A 428 -75.49 -119.12 70.65
CA GLU A 428 -74.68 -117.90 70.50
C GLU A 428 -74.39 -117.57 69.03
#